data_AF-A0A536T4I9-F1
#
_entry.id   AF-A0A536T4I9-F1
#
_cell.length_a   1.000
_cell.length_b   1.000
_cell.length_c   1.000
_cell.angle_alpha   90.00
_cell.angle_beta   90.00
_cell.angle_gamma   90.00
#
_symmetry.space_group_name_H-M   'P 1'
#
loop_
_entity.id
_entity.type
_entity.pdbx_description
1 polymer ?
#
loop_
_entity_poly.entity_id
_entity_poly.type
_entity_poly.pdbx_seq_one_letter_code
_entity_poly.pdbx_strand_id
1 'polypeptide(L)'
;MAGGPGTIDLTAQVARADLREAYRYLPAKLPAAVRGWLRRSLVGGTASDGRLKLSGDLADFPFADAKKGQLQLALKGQGVTLDYADQWPPLFDLGGELRIDGPHLTVEARTGRVFSTALSQVKAGIADLRSPNRIVQIEGEAAGPT
;
A
#
# COMPACT_ATOMS: atom_id res chain seq x y z
N MET A 1 -5.38 7.32 -33.97
CA MET A 1 -4.25 6.81 -33.17
C MET A 1 -4.58 7.10 -31.72
N ALA A 2 -4.79 6.08 -30.89
CA ALA A 2 -5.08 6.31 -29.47
C ALA A 2 -3.80 6.80 -28.81
N GLY A 3 -3.78 8.06 -28.37
CA GLY A 3 -2.68 8.60 -27.57
C GLY A 3 -2.50 7.72 -26.33
N GLY A 4 -1.26 7.32 -26.06
CA GLY A 4 -0.93 6.56 -24.85
C GLY A 4 -1.43 7.28 -23.58
N PRO A 5 -1.39 6.62 -22.42
CA PRO A 5 -1.87 7.20 -21.16
C PRO A 5 -1.19 8.53 -20.79
N GLY A 6 -0.10 8.89 -21.46
CA GLY A 6 0.55 10.19 -21.38
C GLY A 6 1.70 10.18 -20.39
N THR A 7 2.45 11.27 -20.39
CA THR A 7 3.49 11.54 -19.39
C THR A 7 2.84 12.22 -18.19
N ILE A 8 3.27 11.82 -17.00
CA ILE A 8 2.87 12.46 -15.74
C ILE A 8 4.10 13.09 -15.08
N ASP A 9 3.90 14.22 -14.42
CA ASP A 9 4.80 14.76 -13.42
C ASP A 9 3.93 15.31 -12.28
N LEU A 10 3.81 14.51 -11.23
CA LEU A 10 2.93 14.75 -10.11
C LEU A 10 3.74 14.69 -8.82
N THR A 11 3.71 15.78 -8.07
CA THR A 11 4.09 15.80 -6.67
C THR A 11 2.85 16.15 -5.86
N ALA A 12 2.48 15.28 -4.92
CA ALA A 12 1.34 15.50 -4.06
C ALA A 12 1.73 15.29 -2.59
N GLN A 13 1.14 16.12 -1.73
CA GLN A 13 1.23 15.98 -0.29
C GLN A 13 -0.17 15.88 0.29
N VAL A 14 -0.35 14.96 1.22
CA VAL A 14 -1.63 14.67 1.85
C VAL A 14 -1.43 14.75 3.35
N ALA A 15 -1.93 15.82 3.97
CA ALA A 15 -1.85 15.99 5.41
C ALA A 15 -2.67 14.93 6.15
N ARG A 16 -3.87 14.63 5.63
CA ARG A 16 -4.75 13.59 6.13
C ARG A 16 -5.58 13.01 4.99
N ALA A 17 -5.75 11.70 4.97
CA ALA A 17 -6.69 11.01 4.08
C ALA A 17 -7.39 9.86 4.79
N ASP A 18 -8.59 9.55 4.33
CA ASP A 18 -9.30 8.34 4.72
C ASP A 18 -8.80 7.16 3.87
N LEU A 19 -8.28 6.12 4.52
CA LEU A 19 -7.74 4.96 3.82
C LEU A 19 -8.83 4.13 3.12
N ARG A 20 -10.10 4.27 3.53
CA ARG A 20 -11.24 3.62 2.84
C ARG A 20 -11.39 4.10 1.41
N GLU A 21 -10.94 5.32 1.11
CA GLU A 21 -11.02 5.92 -0.22
C GLU A 21 -9.76 5.70 -1.07
N ALA A 22 -8.75 5.00 -0.55
CA ALA A 22 -7.47 4.80 -1.22
C ALA A 22 -7.60 4.15 -2.62
N TYR A 23 -8.57 3.25 -2.80
CA TYR A 23 -8.83 2.56 -4.07
C TYR A 23 -9.17 3.51 -5.24
N ARG A 24 -9.63 4.73 -4.94
CA ARG A 24 -10.01 5.72 -5.95
C ARG A 24 -8.79 6.36 -6.62
N TYR A 25 -7.65 6.37 -5.93
CA TYR A 25 -6.44 7.07 -6.35
C TYR A 25 -5.41 6.15 -7.01
N LEU A 26 -5.81 4.92 -7.35
CA LEU A 26 -4.96 3.97 -8.07
C LEU A 26 -4.98 4.23 -9.58
N PRO A 27 -3.80 4.21 -10.25
CA PRO A 27 -3.71 4.31 -11.70
C PRO A 27 -4.63 3.31 -12.42
N ALA A 28 -5.26 3.74 -13.51
CA ALA A 28 -6.19 2.93 -14.28
C ALA A 28 -5.56 1.66 -14.89
N LYS A 29 -4.24 1.67 -15.13
CA LYS A 29 -3.47 0.52 -15.64
C LYS A 29 -3.33 -0.64 -14.66
N LEU A 30 -3.52 -0.41 -13.36
CA LEU A 30 -3.43 -1.49 -12.38
C LEU A 30 -4.59 -2.49 -12.55
N PRO A 31 -4.36 -3.79 -12.31
CA PRO A 31 -5.43 -4.79 -12.41
C PRO A 31 -6.63 -4.42 -11.54
N ALA A 32 -7.85 -4.58 -12.08
CA ALA A 32 -9.09 -4.29 -11.36
C ALA A 32 -9.19 -5.06 -10.03
N ALA A 33 -8.58 -6.25 -9.95
CA ALA A 33 -8.50 -7.05 -8.74
C ALA A 33 -7.77 -6.32 -7.59
N VAL A 34 -6.70 -5.55 -7.87
CA VAL A 34 -5.97 -4.79 -6.84
C VAL A 34 -6.85 -3.69 -6.27
N ARG A 35 -7.54 -2.95 -7.15
CA ARG A 35 -8.50 -1.91 -6.76
C ARG A 35 -9.66 -2.50 -5.94
N GLY A 36 -10.19 -3.64 -6.38
CA GLY A 36 -11.26 -4.35 -5.70
C GLY A 36 -10.85 -4.87 -4.32
N TRP A 37 -9.63 -5.41 -4.21
CA TRP A 37 -9.06 -5.85 -2.93
C TRP A 37 -8.90 -4.66 -1.98
N LEU A 38 -8.24 -3.57 -2.39
CA LEU A 38 -8.07 -2.39 -1.53
C LEU A 38 -9.41 -1.80 -1.07
N ARG A 39 -10.41 -1.76 -1.95
CA ARG A 39 -11.76 -1.28 -1.61
C ARG A 39 -12.44 -2.13 -0.54
N ARG A 40 -12.23 -3.45 -0.54
CA ARG A 40 -12.85 -4.36 0.43
C ARG A 40 -12.02 -4.47 1.71
N SER A 41 -10.70 -4.47 1.59
CA SER A 41 -9.80 -4.79 2.68
C SER A 41 -9.50 -3.61 3.58
N LEU A 42 -9.44 -2.38 3.06
CA LEU A 42 -9.27 -1.19 3.89
C LEU A 42 -10.63 -0.70 4.39
N VAL A 43 -11.08 -1.26 5.51
CA VAL A 43 -12.41 -0.96 6.08
C VAL A 43 -12.39 0.22 7.05
N GLY A 44 -11.20 0.66 7.49
CA GLY A 44 -11.04 1.81 8.36
C GLY A 44 -9.59 2.27 8.49
N GLY A 45 -9.41 3.49 9.00
CA GLY A 45 -8.10 4.07 9.29
C GLY A 45 -7.85 5.39 8.58
N THR A 46 -6.89 6.14 9.11
CA THR A 46 -6.47 7.41 8.53
C THR A 46 -5.01 7.35 8.11
N ALA A 47 -4.71 7.89 6.94
CA ALA A 47 -3.36 8.20 6.53
C ALA A 47 -3.01 9.64 6.86
N SER A 48 -1.77 9.89 7.25
CA SER A 48 -1.19 11.22 7.44
C SER A 48 0.23 11.27 6.90
N ASP A 49 0.78 12.49 6.78
CA ASP A 49 2.14 12.74 6.26
C ASP A 49 2.38 12.07 4.90
N GLY A 50 1.34 11.97 4.08
CA GLY A 50 1.39 11.33 2.77
C GLY A 50 2.20 12.17 1.79
N ARG A 51 3.19 11.56 1.14
CA ARG A 51 4.01 12.18 0.11
C ARG A 51 4.06 11.25 -1.09
N LEU A 52 3.63 11.76 -2.24
CA LEU A 52 3.66 11.05 -3.51
C LEU A 52 4.51 11.85 -4.49
N LYS A 53 5.43 11.17 -5.15
CA LYS A 53 6.11 11.63 -6.36
C LYS A 53 5.92 10.59 -7.44
N LEU A 54 5.31 11.00 -8.55
CA LEU A 54 5.03 10.16 -9.69
C LEU A 54 5.42 10.93 -10.96
N SER A 55 6.45 10.47 -11.65
CA SER A 55 6.91 11.11 -12.90
C SER A 55 7.30 10.08 -13.94
N GLY A 56 7.06 10.34 -15.22
CA GLY A 56 7.43 9.44 -16.33
C GLY A 56 6.28 9.09 -17.27
N ASP A 57 6.53 8.21 -18.24
CA ASP A 57 5.51 7.74 -19.17
C ASP A 57 4.64 6.65 -18.51
N LEU A 58 3.34 6.91 -18.34
CA LEU A 58 2.42 5.94 -17.75
C LEU A 58 2.33 4.62 -18.55
N ALA A 59 2.82 4.58 -19.78
CA ALA A 59 3.01 3.35 -20.55
C ALA A 59 3.97 2.36 -19.85
N ASP A 60 4.98 2.86 -19.13
CA ASP A 60 6.01 2.07 -18.45
C ASP A 60 5.72 1.80 -16.95
N PHE A 61 4.58 2.25 -16.43
CA PHE A 61 4.19 2.05 -15.02
C PHE A 61 3.95 0.56 -14.68
N PRO A 62 4.35 0.05 -13.49
CA PRO A 62 5.01 0.73 -12.36
C PRO A 62 6.54 0.73 -12.50
N PHE A 63 7.08 1.90 -12.82
CA PHE A 63 8.44 2.12 -13.34
C PHE A 63 9.51 1.21 -12.75
N ALA A 64 10.08 0.36 -13.62
CA ALA A 64 11.18 -0.53 -13.28
C ALA A 64 12.56 0.13 -13.35
N ASP A 65 12.70 1.03 -14.32
CA ASP A 65 13.91 1.78 -14.60
C ASP A 65 13.67 3.22 -14.15
N ALA A 66 14.48 3.69 -13.21
CA ALA A 66 14.42 5.05 -12.70
C ALA A 66 14.61 6.11 -13.81
N LYS A 67 15.20 5.74 -14.96
CA LYS A 67 15.33 6.62 -16.13
C LYS A 67 14.02 6.79 -16.90
N LYS A 68 13.09 5.83 -16.80
CA LYS A 68 11.78 5.86 -17.48
C LYS A 68 10.71 6.54 -16.64
N GLY A 69 10.89 6.52 -15.32
CA GLY A 69 10.02 7.22 -14.40
C GLY A 69 10.31 6.87 -12.94
N GLN A 70 9.62 7.56 -12.06
CA GLN A 70 9.75 7.45 -10.62
C GLN A 70 8.37 7.27 -10.00
N LEU A 71 8.22 6.28 -9.13
CA LEU A 71 7.10 6.14 -8.20
C LEU A 71 7.68 6.12 -6.80
N GLN A 72 7.38 7.15 -6.02
CA GLN A 72 7.70 7.19 -4.60
C GLN A 72 6.45 7.56 -3.82
N LEU A 73 6.07 6.70 -2.88
CA LEU A 73 4.98 6.95 -1.94
C LEU A 73 5.50 6.71 -0.53
N ALA A 74 5.22 7.63 0.39
CA ALA A 74 5.41 7.42 1.81
C ALA A 74 4.19 7.96 2.55
N LEU A 75 3.64 7.19 3.48
CA LEU A 75 2.54 7.63 4.34
C LEU A 75 2.58 6.94 5.69
N LYS A 76 2.01 7.59 6.70
CA LYS A 76 1.78 7.00 8.02
C LYS A 76 0.32 6.60 8.14
N GLY A 77 0.05 5.38 8.57
CA GLY A 77 -1.29 4.88 8.85
C GLY A 77 -1.53 4.77 10.35
N GLN A 78 -2.72 5.15 10.80
CA GLN A 78 -3.15 4.99 12.19
C GLN A 78 -4.60 4.49 12.27
N GLY A 79 -4.86 3.62 13.24
CA GLY A 79 -6.18 3.04 13.46
C GLY A 79 -6.67 2.23 12.26
N VAL A 80 -5.73 1.65 11.50
CA VAL A 80 -6.08 0.96 10.26
C VAL A 80 -6.71 -0.38 10.60
N THR A 81 -7.84 -0.65 9.96
CA THR A 81 -8.52 -1.94 10.02
C THR A 81 -8.39 -2.60 8.66
N LEU A 82 -7.81 -3.80 8.63
CA LEU A 82 -7.50 -4.54 7.41
C LEU A 82 -8.20 -5.90 7.40
N ASP A 83 -9.16 -6.05 6.49
CA ASP A 83 -9.88 -7.29 6.20
C ASP A 83 -9.32 -7.93 4.91
N TYR A 84 -8.21 -8.66 5.04
CA TYR A 84 -7.35 -9.02 3.91
C TYR A 84 -7.81 -10.26 3.13
N ALA A 85 -8.65 -11.13 3.72
CA ALA A 85 -9.12 -12.35 3.10
C ALA A 85 -10.41 -12.86 3.74
N ASP A 86 -11.30 -13.43 2.92
CA ASP A 86 -12.54 -14.04 3.39
C ASP A 86 -12.25 -15.14 4.42
N GLN A 87 -13.02 -15.15 5.51
CA GLN A 87 -12.89 -16.09 6.64
C GLN A 87 -11.58 -16.00 7.44
N TRP A 88 -10.71 -15.04 7.14
CA TRP A 88 -9.56 -14.74 7.99
C TRP A 88 -9.92 -13.64 8.99
N PRO A 89 -9.30 -13.65 10.17
CA PRO A 89 -9.53 -12.60 11.15
C PRO A 89 -8.97 -11.27 10.64
N PRO A 90 -9.77 -10.20 10.64
CA PRO A 90 -9.28 -8.87 10.31
C PRO A 90 -8.24 -8.41 11.34
N LEU A 91 -7.34 -7.56 10.88
CA LEU A 91 -6.39 -6.85 11.72
C LEU A 91 -6.99 -5.51 12.14
N PHE A 92 -6.84 -5.14 13.40
CA PHE A 92 -7.33 -3.88 13.95
C PHE A 92 -6.20 -3.05 14.54
N ASP A 93 -6.48 -1.77 14.74
CA ASP A 93 -5.59 -0.79 15.38
C ASP A 93 -4.15 -0.80 14.84
N LEU A 94 -4.03 -1.10 13.54
CA LEU A 94 -2.74 -1.08 12.87
C LEU A 94 -2.21 0.35 12.84
N GLY A 95 -0.96 0.51 13.28
CA GLY A 95 -0.25 1.78 13.30
C GLY A 95 1.15 1.61 12.75
N GLY A 96 1.51 2.40 11.73
CA GLY A 96 2.75 2.16 11.01
C GLY A 96 3.00 3.07 9.82
N GLU A 97 3.99 2.70 9.02
CA GLU A 97 4.40 3.42 7.83
C GLU A 97 4.32 2.50 6.60
N LEU A 98 3.88 3.07 5.49
CA LEU A 98 3.91 2.42 4.18
C LEU A 98 4.83 3.21 3.28
N ARG A 99 5.70 2.49 2.56
CA ARG A 99 6.63 3.03 1.57
C ARG A 99 6.53 2.25 0.27
N ILE A 100 6.54 2.97 -0.84
CA ILE A 100 6.74 2.42 -2.18
C ILE A 100 7.92 3.17 -2.81
N ASP A 101 8.88 2.42 -3.34
CA ASP A 101 10.01 2.96 -4.11
C ASP A 101 10.19 2.13 -5.39
N GLY A 102 9.76 2.72 -6.52
CA GLY A 102 9.66 2.02 -7.80
C GLY A 102 8.77 0.78 -7.70
N PRO A 103 9.30 -0.43 -7.91
CA PRO A 103 8.55 -1.67 -7.80
C PRO A 103 8.49 -2.24 -6.38
N HIS A 104 9.21 -1.68 -5.40
CA HIS A 104 9.29 -2.22 -4.04
C HIS A 104 8.19 -1.61 -3.17
N LEU A 105 7.51 -2.45 -2.40
CA LEU A 105 6.55 -2.04 -1.36
C LEU A 105 7.05 -2.54 -0.01
N THR A 106 7.03 -1.68 0.99
CA THR A 106 7.37 -2.00 2.38
C THR A 106 6.34 -1.40 3.31
N VAL A 107 5.91 -2.18 4.30
CA VAL A 107 5.01 -1.76 5.37
C VAL A 107 5.67 -2.14 6.69
N GLU A 108 5.79 -1.16 7.58
CA GLU A 108 6.28 -1.37 8.94
C GLU A 108 5.20 -0.97 9.93
N ALA A 109 4.56 -1.95 10.56
CA ALA A 109 3.57 -1.73 11.59
C ALA A 109 4.17 -1.95 12.99
N ARG A 110 4.05 -0.93 13.83
CA ARG A 110 4.56 -0.91 15.21
C ARG A 110 3.51 -1.41 16.20
N THR A 111 2.24 -1.20 15.87
CA THR A 111 1.09 -1.64 16.65
C THR A 111 0.12 -2.36 15.75
N GLY A 112 -0.60 -3.31 16.34
CA GLY A 112 -1.68 -4.01 15.68
C GLY A 112 -2.28 -5.05 16.61
N ARG A 113 -3.40 -5.61 16.19
CA ARG A 113 -4.03 -6.70 16.91
C ARG A 113 -4.81 -7.59 15.97
N VAL A 114 -4.78 -8.88 16.25
CA VAL A 114 -5.58 -9.91 15.61
C VAL A 114 -6.24 -10.72 16.72
N PHE A 115 -7.57 -10.82 16.72
CA PHE A 115 -8.33 -11.32 17.87
C PHE A 115 -7.96 -10.61 19.19
N SER A 116 -7.46 -11.37 20.18
CA SER A 116 -6.95 -10.94 21.49
C SER A 116 -5.42 -10.84 21.55
N THR A 117 -4.73 -11.05 20.43
CA THR A 117 -3.26 -11.08 20.35
C THR A 117 -2.75 -9.73 19.87
N ALA A 118 -1.82 -9.16 20.63
CA ALA A 118 -1.13 -7.93 20.24
C ALA A 118 -0.04 -8.26 19.22
N LEU A 119 0.03 -7.47 18.16
CA LEU A 119 1.06 -7.53 17.13
C LEU A 119 2.03 -6.36 17.33
N SER A 120 3.32 -6.67 17.24
CA SER A 120 4.39 -5.67 17.31
C SER A 120 5.48 -5.97 16.29
N GLN A 121 6.19 -4.93 15.88
CA GLN A 121 7.35 -5.02 14.98
C GLN A 121 7.07 -5.79 13.68
N VAL A 122 5.87 -5.62 13.13
CA VAL A 122 5.48 -6.30 11.89
C VAL A 122 6.12 -5.59 10.70
N LYS A 123 6.85 -6.34 9.88
CA LYS A 123 7.38 -5.90 8.59
C LYS A 123 6.76 -6.75 7.51
N ALA A 124 6.13 -6.10 6.55
CA ALA A 124 5.64 -6.75 5.34
C ALA A 124 6.25 -6.11 4.11
N GLY A 125 6.55 -6.90 3.09
CA GLY A 125 7.20 -6.41 1.89
C GLY A 125 6.81 -7.17 0.64
N ILE A 126 6.81 -6.45 -0.48
CA ILE A 126 6.78 -7.02 -1.83
C ILE A 126 8.02 -6.47 -2.55
N ALA A 127 8.94 -7.36 -2.91
CA ALA A 127 10.19 -6.96 -3.56
C ALA A 127 9.97 -6.42 -4.99
N ASP A 128 9.03 -7.00 -5.75
CA ASP A 128 8.75 -6.52 -7.10
C ASP A 128 7.25 -6.63 -7.44
N LEU A 129 6.55 -5.49 -7.43
CA LEU A 129 5.15 -5.35 -7.79
C LEU A 129 4.84 -5.77 -9.24
N ARG A 130 5.84 -5.85 -10.11
CA ARG A 130 5.68 -6.25 -11.52
C ARG A 130 5.71 -7.77 -11.72
N SER A 131 6.27 -8.50 -10.77
CA SER A 131 6.42 -9.95 -10.89
C SER A 131 5.04 -10.61 -11.09
N PRO A 132 4.88 -11.57 -12.00
CA PRO A 132 3.66 -12.37 -12.06
C PRO A 132 3.51 -13.23 -10.78
N ASN A 133 4.64 -13.61 -10.17
CA ASN A 133 4.72 -14.42 -8.96
C ASN A 133 5.07 -13.54 -7.74
N ARG A 134 4.31 -12.46 -7.51
CA ARG A 134 4.51 -11.61 -6.32
C ARG A 134 4.40 -12.45 -5.05
N ILE A 135 5.45 -12.42 -4.25
CA ILE A 135 5.45 -13.00 -2.91
C ILE A 135 5.35 -11.86 -1.92
N VAL A 136 4.42 -11.99 -0.97
CA VAL A 136 4.36 -11.12 0.20
C VAL A 136 5.20 -11.77 1.28
N GLN A 137 6.25 -11.09 1.70
CA GLN A 137 7.06 -11.50 2.85
C GLN A 137 6.53 -10.78 4.08
N ILE A 138 6.32 -11.51 5.18
CA ILE A 138 5.81 -10.96 6.43
C ILE A 138 6.64 -11.54 7.57
N GLU A 139 7.15 -10.64 8.41
CA GLU A 139 7.86 -10.93 9.65
C GLU A 139 7.20 -10.12 10.76
N GLY A 140 7.12 -10.64 11.98
CA GLY A 140 6.53 -9.90 13.08
C GLY A 140 6.45 -10.70 14.36
N GLU A 141 6.22 -10.00 15.46
CA GLU A 141 6.07 -10.57 16.80
C GLU A 141 4.60 -10.54 17.21
N ALA A 142 4.15 -11.60 17.87
CA ALA A 142 2.79 -11.73 18.36
C ALA A 142 2.81 -12.18 19.83
N ALA A 143 2.14 -11.43 20.70
CA ALA A 143 2.00 -11.74 22.12
C ALA A 143 0.53 -12.06 22.44
N GLY A 144 0.26 -13.32 22.78
CA GLY A 144 -1.07 -13.81 23.13
C GLY A 144 -1.18 -14.14 24.62
N PRO A 145 -2.38 -14.04 25.22
CA PRO A 145 -2.62 -14.53 26.58
C PRO A 145 -2.47 -16.06 26.62
N THR A 146 -1.75 -16.56 27.63
CA THR A 146 -1.65 -17.99 27.98
C THR A 146 -2.88 -18.48 28.72
#